data_AF-A0A2S7QCE8-F1
#
_entry.id   AF-A0A2S7QCE8-F1
#
_cell.length_a   1.000
_cell.length_b   1.000
_cell.length_c   1.000
_cell.angle_alpha   90.00
_cell.angle_beta   90.00
_cell.angle_gamma   90.00
#
_symmetry.space_group_name_H-M   'P 1'
#
loop_
_entity.id
_entity.type
_entity.pdbx_description
1 polymer ?
#
loop_
_entity_poly.entity_id
_entity_poly.type
_entity_poly.pdbx_seq_one_letter_code
_entity_poly.pdbx_strand_id
1 'polypeptide(L)'
;MIGLSLGLYGNIWCTRDFSFLSQLLFSPTSNATSYIAYNQTLILDENGPLDPAKLEVQGIPYMAATYASYVLTQNLAITAKITHMLLRNFNDIKSAWSFLSPTNLENTIPPSFWEFWQPAPLLAEHEMQNLDPHYRQMLSYKYCPDSWDGLVLLLSTIIELIFIYAADSGMSC
;
A
#
# COMPACT_ATOMS: atom_id res chain seq x y z
N MET A 1 18.57 -9.21 -3.43
CA MET A 1 19.70 -9.87 -2.73
C MET A 1 20.96 -8.99 -2.62
N ILE A 2 21.23 -8.10 -3.59
CA ILE A 2 22.41 -7.21 -3.58
C ILE A 2 22.42 -6.21 -2.40
N GLY A 3 21.27 -5.62 -2.03
CA GLY A 3 21.20 -4.69 -0.90
C GLY A 3 21.56 -5.33 0.45
N LEU A 4 21.18 -6.59 0.65
CA LEU A 4 21.47 -7.33 1.89
C LEU A 4 22.97 -7.63 2.04
N SER A 5 23.61 -8.06 0.95
CA SER A 5 25.06 -8.30 0.95
C SER A 5 25.84 -7.01 1.20
N LEU A 6 25.45 -5.89 0.58
CA LEU A 6 26.13 -4.60 0.80
C LEU A 6 26.00 -4.14 2.25
N GLY A 7 24.82 -4.28 2.86
CA GLY A 7 24.61 -3.96 4.26
C GLY A 7 25.53 -4.75 5.18
N LEU A 8 25.49 -6.08 5.10
CA LEU A 8 26.24 -6.97 6.00
C LEU A 8 27.76 -6.85 5.85
N TYR A 9 28.25 -6.86 4.61
CA TYR A 9 29.69 -6.83 4.36
C TYR A 9 30.27 -5.42 4.52
N GLY A 10 29.51 -4.37 4.18
CA GLY A 10 29.93 -2.97 4.28
C GLY A 10 29.62 -2.30 5.63
N ASN A 11 29.00 -3.01 6.58
CA ASN A 11 28.48 -2.47 7.84
C ASN A 11 27.64 -1.19 7.67
N ILE A 12 26.89 -1.12 6.58
CA ILE A 12 26.01 0.03 6.32
C ILE A 12 24.86 -0.05 7.32
N TRP A 13 24.54 1.06 7.98
CA TRP A 13 23.53 1.16 9.04
C TRP A 13 23.81 0.32 10.30
N CYS A 14 25.08 0.07 10.62
CA CYS A 14 25.50 -0.72 11.79
C CYS A 14 24.88 -2.12 11.84
N THR A 15 24.62 -2.70 10.66
CA THR A 15 23.88 -3.96 10.51
C THR A 15 24.57 -5.18 11.13
N ARG A 16 25.87 -5.09 11.47
CA ARG A 16 26.60 -6.16 12.17
C ARG A 16 26.35 -6.17 13.68
N ASP A 17 25.87 -5.07 14.23
CA ASP A 17 25.65 -4.91 15.68
C ASP A 17 24.28 -5.45 16.12
N PHE A 18 23.43 -5.86 15.16
CA PHE A 18 22.07 -6.35 15.39
C PHE A 18 21.88 -7.77 14.84
N SER A 19 20.79 -8.44 15.24
CA SER A 19 20.41 -9.73 14.65
C SER A 19 20.21 -9.62 13.14
N PHE A 20 20.66 -10.62 12.38
CA PHE A 20 20.49 -10.69 10.93
C PHE A 20 19.01 -10.59 10.53
N LEU A 21 18.12 -11.24 11.27
CA LEU A 21 16.68 -11.28 11.01
C LEU A 21 15.89 -10.81 12.23
N SER A 22 15.18 -9.69 12.06
CA SER A 22 14.27 -9.14 13.05
C SER A 22 13.31 -8.13 12.40
N GLN A 23 12.08 -8.05 12.92
CA GLN A 23 11.10 -7.00 12.59
C GLN A 23 11.08 -5.89 13.65
N LEU A 24 11.87 -6.03 14.72
CA LEU A 24 11.94 -5.09 15.83
C LEU A 24 12.90 -3.94 15.52
N LEU A 25 12.68 -2.82 16.20
CA LEU A 25 13.59 -1.68 16.24
C LEU A 25 14.59 -1.86 17.39
N PHE A 26 15.84 -1.45 17.17
CA PHE A 26 16.95 -1.59 18.11
C PHE A 26 17.48 -0.22 18.55
N SER A 27 17.93 -0.14 19.80
CA SER A 27 18.58 1.06 20.33
C SER A 27 20.00 1.24 19.77
N PRO A 28 20.47 2.49 19.57
CA PRO A 28 21.87 2.81 19.24
C PRO A 28 22.89 2.22 20.21
N THR A 29 22.48 1.88 21.44
CA THR A 29 23.35 1.29 22.46
C THR A 29 23.51 -0.23 22.34
N SER A 30 22.78 -0.87 21.43
CA SER A 30 22.85 -2.33 21.23
C SER A 30 24.19 -2.72 20.59
N ASN A 31 24.66 -3.92 20.90
CA ASN A 31 25.92 -4.46 20.38
C ASN A 31 25.69 -5.88 19.85
N ALA A 32 26.64 -6.41 19.08
CA ALA A 32 26.57 -7.72 18.43
C ALA A 32 26.25 -8.91 19.37
N THR A 33 26.55 -8.78 20.66
CA THR A 33 26.29 -9.80 21.70
C THR A 33 25.03 -9.55 22.53
N SER A 34 24.50 -8.34 22.55
CA SER A 34 23.32 -7.96 23.35
C SER A 34 22.43 -7.01 22.55
N TYR A 35 21.29 -7.54 22.10
CA TYR A 35 20.32 -6.81 21.31
C TYR A 35 19.28 -6.17 22.24
N ILE A 36 19.23 -4.84 22.29
CA ILE A 36 18.28 -4.10 23.11
C ILE A 36 17.15 -3.62 22.20
N ALA A 37 15.95 -4.16 22.40
CA ALA A 37 14.75 -3.67 21.73
C ALA A 37 14.50 -2.21 22.12
N TYR A 38 14.22 -1.38 21.13
CA TYR A 38 13.95 0.03 21.33
C TYR A 38 12.60 0.22 22.02
N ASN A 39 12.58 0.95 23.13
CA ASN A 39 11.34 1.28 23.80
C ASN A 39 10.70 2.51 23.14
N GLN A 40 9.73 2.27 22.27
CA GLN A 40 9.04 3.30 21.48
C GLN A 40 8.26 4.30 22.34
N THR A 41 7.83 3.92 23.55
CA THR A 41 7.09 4.86 24.42
C THR A 41 7.96 5.98 24.97
N LEU A 42 9.30 5.85 24.90
CA LEU A 42 10.21 6.88 25.41
C LEU A 42 10.34 8.09 24.48
N ILE A 43 10.00 7.94 23.20
CA ILE A 43 9.97 9.03 22.21
C ILE A 43 8.56 9.61 21.99
N LEU A 44 7.53 8.94 22.51
CA LEU A 44 6.15 9.36 22.39
C LEU A 44 5.81 10.34 23.53
N ASP A 45 5.01 11.35 23.23
CA ASP A 45 4.43 12.23 24.23
C ASP A 45 3.23 11.57 24.93
N GLU A 46 2.74 12.15 26.04
CA GLU A 46 1.60 11.61 26.81
C GLU A 46 0.33 11.43 25.95
N ASN A 47 0.21 12.21 24.87
CA ASN A 47 -0.89 12.15 23.91
C ASN A 47 -0.61 11.21 22.71
N GLY A 48 0.54 10.54 22.66
CA GLY A 48 0.94 9.66 21.56
C GLY A 48 1.66 10.27 20.33
N PRO A 49 1.81 11.60 20.12
CA PRO A 49 2.66 12.10 19.03
C PRO A 49 4.15 11.98 19.37
N LEU A 50 5.01 12.03 18.35
CA LEU A 50 6.46 11.98 18.50
C LEU A 50 6.99 13.31 19.07
N ASP A 51 7.68 13.26 20.20
CA ASP A 51 8.35 14.44 20.76
C ASP A 51 9.81 14.52 20.24
N PRO A 52 10.15 15.53 19.43
CA PRO A 52 11.49 15.67 18.86
C PRO A 52 12.57 15.88 19.93
N ALA A 53 12.23 16.48 21.08
CA ALA A 53 13.19 16.68 22.17
C ALA A 53 13.54 15.34 22.84
N LYS A 54 12.55 14.46 23.04
CA LYS A 54 12.79 13.10 23.55
C LYS A 54 13.54 12.23 22.54
N LEU A 55 13.28 12.42 21.24
CA LEU A 55 13.99 11.72 20.18
C LEU A 55 15.48 12.10 20.12
N GLU A 56 15.83 13.37 20.30
CA GLU A 56 17.23 13.81 20.32
C GLU A 56 18.00 13.19 21.49
N VAL A 57 17.35 13.01 22.64
CA VAL A 57 17.93 12.36 23.82
C VAL A 57 18.11 10.86 23.63
N GLN A 58 17.11 10.17 23.04
CA GLN A 58 17.15 8.72 22.93
C GLN A 58 17.84 8.19 21.66
N GLY A 59 17.97 9.05 20.64
CA GLY A 59 18.54 8.71 19.34
C GLY A 59 17.58 7.97 18.42
N ILE A 60 17.91 7.96 17.13
CA ILE A 60 17.11 7.32 16.08
C ILE A 60 17.24 5.80 16.20
N PRO A 61 16.14 5.04 16.17
CA PRO A 61 16.20 3.58 16.23
C PRO A 61 16.76 2.98 14.94
N TYR A 62 17.49 1.87 15.07
CA TYR A 62 18.00 1.08 13.96
C TYR A 62 17.13 -0.15 13.70
N MET A 63 17.22 -0.70 12.49
CA MET A 63 16.48 -1.89 12.07
C MET A 63 17.44 -2.95 11.52
N ALA A 64 17.02 -4.22 11.58
CA ALA A 64 17.82 -5.31 11.03
C ALA A 64 18.05 -5.17 9.52
N ALA A 65 19.18 -5.70 9.05
CA ALA A 65 19.59 -5.63 7.64
C ALA A 65 18.55 -6.23 6.68
N THR A 66 17.91 -7.32 7.10
CA THR A 66 16.86 -8.01 6.35
C THR A 66 15.62 -7.14 6.17
N TYR A 67 15.20 -6.43 7.22
CA TYR A 67 14.04 -5.53 7.17
C TYR A 67 14.34 -4.30 6.30
N ALA A 68 15.50 -3.66 6.47
CA ALA A 68 15.92 -2.55 5.59
C ALA A 68 15.98 -2.98 4.11
N SER A 69 16.53 -4.16 3.84
CA SER A 69 16.61 -4.71 2.47
C SER A 69 15.24 -5.03 1.89
N TYR A 70 14.31 -5.49 2.72
CA TYR A 70 12.92 -5.76 2.33
C TYR A 70 12.23 -4.46 1.89
N VAL A 71 12.27 -3.42 2.73
CA VAL A 71 11.66 -2.12 2.43
C VAL A 71 12.25 -1.51 1.17
N LEU A 72 13.58 -1.55 1.02
CA LEU A 72 14.26 -1.07 -0.19
C LEU A 72 13.79 -1.81 -1.45
N THR A 73 13.76 -3.15 -1.39
CA THR A 73 13.37 -3.99 -2.53
C THR A 73 11.91 -3.75 -2.91
N GLN A 74 11.03 -3.56 -1.93
CA GLN A 74 9.62 -3.32 -2.19
C GLN A 74 9.37 -1.98 -2.90
N ASN A 75 10.02 -0.91 -2.43
CA ASN A 75 9.96 0.39 -3.10
C ASN A 75 10.52 0.30 -4.53
N LEU A 76 11.66 -0.37 -4.72
CA LEU A 76 12.24 -0.56 -6.04
C LEU A 76 11.32 -1.38 -6.96
N ALA A 77 10.69 -2.44 -6.45
CA ALA A 77 9.78 -3.28 -7.22
C ALA A 77 8.51 -2.53 -7.63
N ILE A 78 7.97 -1.66 -6.77
CA ILE A 78 6.83 -0.79 -7.11
C ILE A 78 7.24 0.18 -8.22
N THR A 79 8.35 0.90 -8.06
CA THR A 79 8.85 1.83 -9.07
C THR A 79 9.14 1.11 -10.39
N ALA A 80 9.78 -0.06 -10.36
CA ALA A 80 10.07 -0.84 -11.56
C ALA A 80 8.78 -1.27 -12.29
N LYS A 81 7.74 -1.67 -11.55
CA LYS A 81 6.42 -1.99 -12.15
C LYS A 81 5.82 -0.77 -12.83
N ILE A 82 5.83 0.38 -12.17
CA ILE A 82 5.32 1.64 -12.75
C ILE A 82 6.12 2.01 -14.00
N THR A 83 7.44 2.03 -13.92
CA THR A 83 8.32 2.35 -15.06
C THR A 83 8.12 1.38 -16.22
N HIS A 84 8.02 0.08 -15.96
CA HIS A 84 7.76 -0.93 -16.99
C HIS A 84 6.41 -0.70 -17.67
N MET A 85 5.36 -0.43 -16.89
CA MET A 85 4.03 -0.14 -17.42
C MET A 85 4.06 1.12 -18.31
N LEU A 86 4.70 2.19 -17.82
CA LEU A 86 4.82 3.45 -18.56
C LEU A 86 5.65 3.32 -19.83
N LEU A 87 6.75 2.59 -19.83
CA LEU A 87 7.59 2.42 -21.03
C LEU A 87 6.94 1.52 -22.08
N ARG A 88 6.23 0.47 -21.65
CA ARG A 88 5.68 -0.53 -22.58
C ARG A 88 4.31 -0.15 -23.14
N ASN A 89 3.42 0.38 -22.29
CA ASN A 89 2.02 0.62 -22.62
C ASN A 89 1.66 2.11 -22.54
N PHE A 90 2.61 3.00 -22.79
CA PHE A 90 2.41 4.45 -22.67
C PHE A 90 1.18 4.96 -23.43
N ASN A 91 0.98 4.48 -24.65
CA ASN A 91 -0.12 4.92 -25.52
C ASN A 91 -1.49 4.52 -24.97
N ASP A 92 -1.61 3.29 -24.47
CA ASP A 92 -2.85 2.77 -23.88
C ASP A 92 -3.15 3.43 -22.52
N ILE A 93 -2.09 3.72 -21.76
CA ILE A 93 -2.23 4.48 -20.52
C ILE A 93 -2.69 5.90 -20.85
N LYS A 94 -2.09 6.58 -21.81
CA LYS A 94 -2.47 7.94 -22.22
C LYS A 94 -3.93 8.03 -22.67
N SER A 95 -4.45 7.03 -23.37
CA SER A 95 -5.87 6.96 -23.73
C SER A 95 -6.74 6.68 -22.49
N ALA A 96 -6.29 5.81 -21.58
CA ALA A 96 -6.98 5.59 -20.30
C ALA A 96 -7.06 6.86 -19.45
N TRP A 97 -6.06 7.74 -19.42
CA TRP A 97 -6.13 9.01 -18.68
C TRP A 97 -6.94 10.12 -19.38
N SER A 98 -7.54 9.85 -20.54
CA SER A 98 -8.35 10.85 -21.26
C SER A 98 -9.61 11.29 -20.50
N PHE A 99 -10.13 10.47 -19.58
CA PHE A 99 -11.28 10.82 -18.71
C PHE A 99 -10.94 11.86 -17.63
N LEU A 100 -9.66 11.98 -17.27
CA LEU A 100 -9.15 12.97 -16.30
C LEU A 100 -8.81 14.31 -16.96
N SER A 101 -8.95 14.43 -18.28
CA SER A 101 -8.89 15.72 -18.95
C SER A 101 -10.10 16.56 -18.52
N PRO A 102 -9.91 17.79 -18.02
CA PRO A 102 -11.01 18.65 -17.54
C PRO A 102 -12.05 18.94 -18.64
N THR A 103 -11.66 18.84 -19.91
CA THR A 103 -12.53 19.04 -21.06
C THR A 103 -13.44 17.83 -21.38
N ASN A 104 -13.12 16.64 -20.87
CA ASN A 104 -13.89 15.42 -21.11
C ASN A 104 -14.71 14.96 -19.89
N LEU A 105 -14.47 15.55 -18.72
CA LEU A 105 -15.09 15.14 -17.45
C LEU A 105 -16.62 15.20 -17.48
N GLU A 106 -17.19 16.13 -18.25
CA GLU A 106 -18.65 16.27 -18.42
C GLU A 106 -19.27 15.10 -19.19
N ASN A 107 -18.48 14.41 -20.04
CA ASN A 107 -18.96 13.31 -20.89
C ASN A 107 -18.52 11.92 -20.42
N THR A 108 -17.61 11.83 -19.44
CA THR A 108 -17.02 10.56 -18.96
C THR A 108 -17.69 9.98 -17.72
N ILE A 109 -18.63 10.69 -17.09
CA ILE A 109 -19.50 10.10 -16.08
C ILE A 109 -20.73 9.56 -16.81
N PRO A 110 -20.78 8.25 -17.15
CA PRO A 110 -21.97 7.69 -17.78
C PRO A 110 -23.15 7.82 -16.80
N PRO A 111 -24.39 8.02 -17.30
CA PRO A 111 -25.58 7.98 -16.46
C PRO A 111 -25.70 6.65 -15.68
N SER A 112 -25.07 5.59 -16.20
CA SER A 112 -24.94 4.26 -15.58
C SER A 112 -24.12 4.24 -14.27
N PHE A 113 -23.34 5.28 -13.95
CA PHE A 113 -22.66 5.38 -12.64
C PHE A 113 -23.67 5.31 -11.47
N TRP A 114 -24.89 5.80 -11.67
CA TRP A 114 -25.98 5.73 -10.68
C TRP A 114 -26.85 4.45 -10.80
N GLU A 115 -26.63 3.64 -11.83
CA GLU A 115 -27.39 2.42 -12.12
C GLU A 115 -26.77 1.17 -11.49
N PHE A 116 -25.90 1.29 -10.48
CA PHE A 116 -25.32 0.14 -9.76
C PHE A 116 -26.37 -0.77 -9.08
N TRP A 117 -27.62 -0.31 -9.00
CA TRP A 117 -28.77 -1.07 -8.52
C TRP A 117 -29.40 -1.99 -9.57
N GLN A 118 -29.07 -1.79 -10.86
CA GLN A 118 -29.58 -2.63 -11.93
C GLN A 118 -28.69 -3.86 -12.07
N PRO A 119 -29.26 -5.07 -12.24
CA PRO A 119 -28.46 -6.25 -12.50
C PRO A 119 -27.72 -6.11 -13.83
N ALA A 120 -26.41 -6.38 -13.82
CA ALA A 120 -25.60 -6.35 -15.03
C ALA A 120 -26.28 -7.13 -16.19
N PRO A 121 -26.36 -6.54 -17.40
CA PRO A 121 -26.92 -7.23 -18.54
C PRO A 121 -26.05 -8.45 -18.87
N LEU A 122 -26.70 -9.61 -19.05
CA LEU A 122 -26.02 -10.80 -19.53
C LEU A 122 -25.41 -10.49 -20.91
N LEU A 123 -24.09 -10.66 -21.05
CA LEU A 123 -23.37 -10.42 -22.31
C LEU A 123 -24.07 -11.12 -23.46
N ALA A 124 -24.25 -10.40 -24.58
CA ALA A 124 -24.85 -10.96 -25.77
C ALA A 124 -23.98 -12.12 -26.31
N GLU A 125 -24.61 -13.18 -26.81
CA GLU A 125 -23.94 -14.43 -27.27
C GLU A 125 -22.74 -14.20 -28.21
N HIS A 126 -22.81 -13.15 -29.05
CA HIS A 126 -21.75 -12.80 -30.00
C HIS A 126 -20.49 -12.24 -29.33
N GLU A 127 -20.64 -11.55 -28.21
CA GLU A 127 -19.50 -11.04 -27.44
C GLU A 127 -18.82 -12.21 -26.73
N MET A 128 -19.58 -13.18 -26.21
CA MET A 128 -19.07 -14.40 -25.56
C MET A 128 -18.15 -15.27 -26.43
N GLN A 129 -18.11 -15.05 -27.75
CA GLN A 129 -17.26 -15.82 -28.67
C GLN A 129 -15.83 -15.27 -28.77
N ASN A 130 -15.62 -13.97 -28.48
CA ASN A 130 -14.32 -13.33 -28.50
C ASN A 130 -13.63 -13.29 -27.12
N LEU A 131 -14.32 -13.73 -26.05
CA LEU A 131 -13.74 -13.76 -24.71
C LEU A 131 -12.80 -14.94 -24.52
N ASP A 132 -11.84 -14.77 -23.63
CA ASP A 132 -10.89 -15.82 -23.29
C ASP A 132 -11.63 -17.05 -22.70
N PRO A 133 -11.13 -18.27 -22.96
CA PRO A 133 -11.79 -19.50 -22.52
C PRO A 133 -12.03 -19.55 -21.00
N HIS A 134 -11.17 -18.89 -20.21
CA HIS A 134 -11.27 -18.85 -18.76
C HIS A 134 -12.41 -17.93 -18.30
N TYR A 135 -12.50 -16.70 -18.81
CA TYR A 135 -13.60 -15.79 -18.46
C TYR A 135 -14.97 -16.33 -18.88
N ARG A 136 -15.06 -17.01 -20.03
CA ARG A 136 -16.28 -17.68 -20.46
C ARG A 136 -16.79 -18.71 -19.44
N GLN A 137 -15.88 -19.37 -18.72
CA GLN A 137 -16.23 -20.28 -17.62
C GLN A 137 -16.63 -19.54 -16.34
N MET A 138 -16.08 -18.34 -16.07
CA MET A 138 -16.52 -17.50 -14.93
C MET A 138 -17.98 -17.06 -15.06
N LEU A 139 -18.49 -16.86 -16.27
CA LEU A 139 -19.89 -16.50 -16.53
C LEU A 139 -20.90 -17.61 -16.17
N SER A 140 -20.44 -18.84 -15.92
CA SER A 140 -21.30 -19.95 -15.48
C SER A 140 -21.70 -19.87 -13.99
N TYR A 141 -21.01 -19.05 -13.21
CA TYR A 141 -21.32 -18.87 -11.78
C TYR A 141 -22.44 -17.84 -11.57
N LYS A 142 -23.21 -18.03 -10.50
CA LYS A 142 -24.25 -17.08 -10.11
C LYS A 142 -23.60 -15.75 -9.70
N TYR A 143 -23.97 -14.67 -10.38
CA TYR A 143 -23.56 -13.31 -10.00
C TYR A 143 -24.10 -12.95 -8.60
N CYS A 144 -23.24 -12.36 -7.78
CA CYS A 144 -23.70 -11.61 -6.61
C CYS A 144 -24.45 -10.36 -7.11
N PRO A 145 -25.56 -9.94 -6.49
CA PRO A 145 -26.17 -8.66 -6.84
C PRO A 145 -25.17 -7.53 -6.61
N ASP A 146 -24.98 -6.64 -7.59
CA ASP A 146 -24.02 -5.52 -7.53
C ASP A 146 -24.31 -4.55 -6.36
N SER A 147 -25.54 -4.56 -5.83
CA SER A 147 -25.92 -3.83 -4.61
C SER A 147 -25.20 -4.32 -3.35
N TRP A 148 -24.74 -5.58 -3.31
CA TRP A 148 -23.93 -6.11 -2.22
C TRP A 148 -22.57 -5.41 -2.17
N ASP A 149 -21.95 -5.16 -3.31
CA ASP A 149 -20.66 -4.47 -3.38
C ASP A 149 -20.80 -3.01 -2.93
N GLY A 150 -21.91 -2.35 -3.30
CA GLY A 150 -22.25 -1.01 -2.79
C GLY A 150 -22.43 -0.97 -1.26
N LEU A 151 -23.05 -2.00 -0.68
CA LEU A 151 -23.20 -2.13 0.77
C LEU A 151 -21.85 -2.33 1.47
N VAL A 152 -20.99 -3.22 0.95
CA VAL A 152 -19.64 -3.45 1.49
C VAL A 152 -18.81 -2.17 1.41
N LEU A 153 -18.88 -1.44 0.29
CA LEU A 153 -18.21 -0.15 0.13
C LEU A 153 -18.68 0.85 1.20
N LEU A 154 -19.99 1.04 1.37
CA LEU A 154 -20.52 1.96 2.38
C LEU A 154 -20.09 1.59 3.80
N LEU A 155 -20.17 0.31 4.17
CA LEU A 155 -19.74 -0.14 5.49
C LEU A 155 -18.24 0.09 5.70
N SER A 156 -17.42 -0.17 4.68
CA SER A 156 -15.98 0.07 4.77
C SER A 156 -15.65 1.55 4.96
N THR A 157 -16.28 2.45 4.20
CA THR A 157 -16.08 3.90 4.33
C THR A 157 -16.57 4.43 5.67
N ILE A 158 -17.70 3.93 6.19
CA ILE A 158 -18.20 4.31 7.52
C ILE A 158 -17.23 3.86 8.61
N ILE A 159 -16.77 2.61 8.55
CA ILE A 159 -15.79 2.08 9.50
C ILE A 159 -14.50 2.89 9.44
N GLU A 160 -14.01 3.21 8.24
CA GLU A 160 -12.84 4.05 8.03
C GLU A 160 -13.02 5.46 8.62
N LEU A 161 -14.15 6.12 8.37
CA LEU A 161 -14.50 7.41 8.98
C LEU A 161 -14.56 7.34 10.50
N ILE A 162 -15.12 6.28 11.07
CA ILE A 162 -15.16 6.05 12.52
C ILE A 162 -13.75 5.87 13.07
N PHE A 163 -12.90 5.10 12.39
CA PHE A 163 -11.50 4.92 12.79
C PHE A 163 -10.72 6.23 12.72
N ILE A 164 -10.92 7.04 11.68
CA ILE A 164 -10.29 8.35 11.55
C ILE A 164 -10.76 9.29 12.67
N TYR A 165 -12.05 9.25 13.02
CA TYR A 165 -12.60 10.06 14.11
C TYR A 165 -12.14 9.60 15.50
N ALA A 166 -12.05 8.29 15.72
CA ALA A 166 -11.63 7.71 16.99
C ALA A 166 -10.11 7.71 17.16
N ALA A 167 -9.36 7.74 16.06
CA ALA A 167 -7.94 8.01 16.08
C ALA A 167 -7.76 9.49 16.42
N ASP A 168 -7.64 9.78 17.72
CA ASP A 168 -7.06 11.02 18.25
C ASP A 168 -5.56 11.10 17.93
N SER A 169 -5.20 10.74 16.69
CA SER A 169 -3.90 10.95 16.11
C SER A 169 -3.82 12.44 15.84
N GLY A 170 -2.96 13.16 16.57
CA GLY A 170 -2.76 14.62 16.52
C GLY A 170 -2.27 15.19 15.18
N MET A 171 -2.90 14.80 14.08
CA MET A 171 -2.82 15.37 12.74
C MET A 171 -4.02 16.27 12.42
N SER A 172 -4.92 16.49 13.40
CA SER A 172 -5.82 17.65 13.35
C SER A 172 -5.00 18.85 13.79
N CYS A 173 -4.84 19.80 12.88
CA CYS A 173 -4.12 21.06 13.08
C CYS A 173 -4.55 21.80 14.35
#